data_AF-A0A7L5T6J7-F1
#
_entry.id   AF-A0A7L5T6J7-F1
#
_cell.length_a   1.000
_cell.length_b   1.000
_cell.length_c   1.000
_cell.angle_alpha   90.00
_cell.angle_beta   90.00
_cell.angle_gamma   90.00
#
_symmetry.space_group_name_H-M   'P 1'
#
loop_
_entity.id
_entity.type
_entity.pdbx_description
1 polymer ?
#
loop_
_entity_poly.entity_id
_entity_poly.type
_entity_poly.pdbx_seq_one_letter_code
_entity_poly.pdbx_strand_id
1 'polypeptide(L)'
;MTTTSTSRRARRPVVTLTDQSLVVHLFVATTGPRRSASYRRLREVWAACGLHLGMTHSVAATGLPDTLPEELGELPTAGAMAARRDRAGLAQAVLRRHHDLLCLSVALSPASGEQGSWDAWDRRWTRIAGADGDSAREWVVGEARLFVAYREVAGAAPVGTRELTEAIRADLPLPLGPGVPVARPAVTLWEATGDSATGDSATRVSRRFVAVADDGGDGPRDTELWLWSQGGGAPPPFARYLADAAKLRYEMRVHAAHDSDLASPAGAVVDGALAALDGQSPDDDTADDGQAHDRGAELARWRTRLLALTAGSAGLTQWITRLREMRTTVRIAESNMRAQRDAAGVPEGGPGPFAEDLALAAWFVQRLSDGLVYLEADRERARDALTALTVEAEHALQRRREVTQRQEAAAQQRQSKVNLLQSAFLGAVLMVLAAIQSFAYEVPFLPPPAVPALIALLGALALLLATLVLWLATPPESRAPARLGSLLAGLVGATAGWLASTVAVHAATGRAAPTVLTWAVALPAFGCGWLAMRRRLRADDAPG
;
A
#
# COMPACT_ATOMS: atom_id res chain seq x y z
N MET A 1 -84.73 -29.10 -36.57
CA MET A 1 -83.43 -29.79 -36.41
C MET A 1 -82.39 -28.72 -36.14
N THR A 2 -82.08 -28.51 -34.87
CA THR A 2 -81.15 -27.47 -34.41
C THR A 2 -80.07 -28.20 -33.62
N THR A 3 -78.93 -28.44 -34.25
CA THR A 3 -77.80 -29.15 -33.66
C THR A 3 -77.05 -28.20 -32.73
N THR A 4 -77.21 -28.42 -31.43
CA THR A 4 -76.47 -27.74 -30.38
C THR A 4 -75.04 -28.26 -30.38
N SER A 5 -74.11 -27.45 -30.90
CA SER A 5 -72.67 -27.71 -30.85
C SER A 5 -72.18 -27.44 -29.43
N THR A 6 -72.07 -28.51 -28.63
CA THR A 6 -71.49 -28.47 -27.29
C THR A 6 -69.98 -28.26 -27.43
N SER A 7 -69.55 -27.01 -27.28
CA SER A 7 -68.15 -26.61 -27.12
C SER A 7 -67.55 -27.34 -25.92
N ARG A 8 -66.83 -28.44 -26.21
CA ARG A 8 -66.04 -29.20 -25.24
C ARG A 8 -64.84 -28.32 -24.89
N ARG A 9 -65.00 -27.44 -23.90
CA ARG A 9 -63.91 -26.71 -23.24
C ARG A 9 -62.84 -27.73 -22.85
N ALA A 10 -61.73 -27.75 -23.58
CA ALA A 10 -60.59 -28.58 -23.25
C ALA A 10 -60.13 -28.18 -21.84
N ARG A 11 -60.28 -29.10 -20.87
CA ARG A 11 -59.67 -28.97 -19.54
C ARG A 11 -58.19 -28.75 -19.77
N ARG A 12 -57.64 -27.64 -19.27
CA ARG A 12 -56.19 -27.45 -19.22
C ARG A 12 -55.58 -28.66 -18.49
N PRO A 13 -54.53 -29.28 -19.05
CA PRO A 13 -53.82 -30.34 -18.33
C PRO A 13 -53.31 -29.76 -17.01
N VAL A 14 -53.69 -30.39 -15.90
CA VAL A 14 -53.15 -30.06 -14.57
C VAL A 14 -51.82 -30.80 -14.47
N VAL A 15 -50.74 -30.04 -14.31
CA VAL A 15 -49.41 -30.60 -14.10
C VAL A 15 -49.25 -30.90 -12.61
N THR A 16 -49.03 -32.17 -12.27
CA THR A 16 -48.75 -32.59 -10.89
C THR A 16 -47.25 -32.82 -10.73
N LEU A 17 -46.65 -32.20 -9.71
CA LEU A 17 -45.25 -32.37 -9.34
C LEU A 17 -45.14 -33.36 -8.18
N THR A 18 -44.29 -34.37 -8.32
CA THR A 18 -44.03 -35.40 -7.31
C THR A 18 -42.59 -35.33 -6.79
N ASP A 19 -42.33 -36.02 -5.68
CA ASP A 19 -41.00 -36.15 -5.04
C ASP A 19 -40.26 -34.82 -4.83
N GLN A 20 -40.96 -33.83 -4.27
CA GLN A 20 -40.39 -32.51 -3.99
C GLN A 20 -39.27 -32.61 -2.95
N SER A 21 -38.05 -32.53 -3.45
CA SER A 21 -36.81 -32.63 -2.69
C SER A 21 -35.99 -31.35 -2.78
N LEU A 22 -35.07 -31.19 -1.85
CA LEU A 22 -34.11 -30.08 -1.83
C LEU A 22 -32.69 -30.63 -1.85
N VAL A 23 -31.90 -30.21 -2.83
CA VAL A 23 -30.45 -30.42 -2.85
C VAL A 23 -29.76 -29.07 -2.64
N VAL A 24 -28.83 -29.01 -1.70
CA VAL A 24 -28.01 -27.82 -1.44
C VAL A 24 -26.55 -28.13 -1.72
N HIS A 25 -25.87 -27.21 -2.40
CA HIS A 25 -24.42 -27.16 -2.49
C HIS A 25 -23.89 -25.90 -1.84
N LEU A 26 -23.06 -26.06 -0.82
CA LEU A 26 -22.41 -24.97 -0.10
C LEU A 26 -20.90 -25.06 -0.34
N PHE A 27 -20.31 -23.96 -0.81
CA PHE A 27 -18.92 -23.87 -1.24
C PHE A 27 -18.09 -23.01 -0.28
N VAL A 28 -16.96 -23.55 0.18
CA VAL A 28 -16.05 -22.89 1.12
C VAL A 28 -14.62 -22.92 0.61
N ALA A 29 -13.93 -21.77 0.63
CA ALA A 29 -12.54 -21.69 0.23
C ALA A 29 -11.62 -22.43 1.22
N THR A 30 -10.67 -23.20 0.68
CA THR A 30 -9.59 -23.85 1.44
C THR A 30 -8.32 -23.00 1.52
N THR A 31 -8.28 -21.90 0.77
CA THR A 31 -7.15 -20.98 0.67
C THR A 31 -7.55 -19.57 1.14
N GLY A 32 -6.57 -18.67 1.26
CA GLY A 32 -6.79 -17.29 1.66
C GLY A 32 -6.85 -17.06 3.18
N PRO A 33 -7.01 -15.80 3.61
CA PRO A 33 -6.86 -15.39 5.01
C PRO A 33 -8.00 -15.89 5.91
N ARG A 34 -9.18 -16.18 5.35
CA ARG A 34 -10.37 -16.60 6.09
C ARG A 34 -10.54 -18.13 6.19
N ARG A 35 -9.64 -18.93 5.58
CA ARG A 35 -9.81 -20.39 5.44
C ARG A 35 -10.14 -21.12 6.76
N SER A 36 -9.46 -20.79 7.86
CA SER A 36 -9.66 -21.45 9.14
C SER A 36 -10.99 -21.08 9.78
N ALA A 37 -11.39 -19.80 9.67
CA ALA A 37 -12.69 -19.33 10.16
C ALA A 37 -13.84 -19.93 9.34
N SER A 38 -13.71 -19.96 8.02
CA SER A 38 -14.71 -20.59 7.14
C SER A 38 -14.82 -22.09 7.35
N TYR A 39 -13.70 -22.79 7.59
CA TYR A 39 -13.74 -24.20 7.93
C TYR A 39 -14.43 -24.47 9.27
N ARG A 40 -14.19 -23.64 10.28
CA ARG A 40 -14.88 -23.74 11.57
C ARG A 40 -16.41 -23.58 11.40
N ARG A 41 -16.84 -22.57 10.65
CA ARG A 41 -18.28 -22.39 10.33
C ARG A 41 -18.86 -23.56 9.54
N LEU A 42 -18.10 -24.12 8.60
CA LEU A 42 -18.50 -25.33 7.89
C LEU A 42 -18.69 -26.52 8.85
N ARG A 43 -17.82 -26.69 9.85
CA ARG A 43 -17.97 -27.72 10.88
C ARG A 43 -19.19 -27.50 11.77
N GLU A 44 -19.54 -26.25 12.08
CA GLU A 44 -20.77 -25.91 12.80
C GLU A 44 -22.01 -26.25 11.98
N VAL A 45 -22.05 -25.87 10.70
CA VAL A 45 -23.10 -26.29 9.76
C VAL A 45 -23.15 -27.81 9.65
N TRP A 46 -21.98 -28.46 9.63
CA TRP A 46 -21.92 -29.91 9.68
C TRP A 46 -22.63 -30.40 10.95
N ALA A 47 -22.14 -30.11 12.15
CA ALA A 47 -22.78 -30.53 13.41
C ALA A 47 -24.29 -30.23 13.46
N ALA A 48 -24.72 -29.06 12.98
CA ALA A 48 -26.12 -28.64 12.92
C ALA A 48 -27.00 -29.52 12.01
N CYS A 49 -26.49 -30.10 10.91
CA CYS A 49 -27.27 -31.10 10.17
C CYS A 49 -27.52 -32.36 11.02
N GLY A 50 -26.56 -32.76 11.87
CA GLY A 50 -26.75 -33.89 12.77
C GLY A 50 -27.87 -33.61 13.78
N LEU A 51 -27.81 -32.43 14.41
CA LEU A 51 -28.78 -32.01 15.42
C LEU A 51 -30.18 -31.73 14.85
N HIS A 52 -30.27 -30.99 13.74
CA HIS A 52 -31.54 -30.47 13.24
C HIS A 52 -32.15 -31.30 12.10
N LEU A 53 -31.35 -32.09 11.38
CA LEU A 53 -31.82 -32.99 10.30
C LEU A 53 -31.77 -34.46 10.72
N GLY A 54 -31.30 -34.78 11.92
CA GLY A 54 -31.20 -36.16 12.41
C GLY A 54 -30.09 -36.96 11.74
N MET A 55 -29.17 -36.30 11.01
CA MET A 55 -28.08 -36.94 10.26
C MET A 55 -26.97 -37.46 11.19
N THR A 56 -27.28 -38.49 11.95
CA THR A 56 -26.44 -39.06 13.02
C THR A 56 -25.85 -40.42 12.67
N HIS A 57 -26.11 -40.94 11.47
CA HIS A 57 -25.68 -42.26 11.03
C HIS A 57 -24.67 -42.15 9.89
N SER A 58 -23.68 -43.05 9.87
CA SER A 58 -22.74 -43.17 8.77
C SER A 58 -23.41 -43.71 7.49
N VAL A 59 -22.84 -43.36 6.35
CA VAL A 59 -23.23 -43.93 5.04
C VAL A 59 -22.30 -45.12 4.77
N ALA A 60 -22.61 -46.28 5.36
CA ALA A 60 -21.71 -47.45 5.35
C ALA A 60 -21.14 -47.83 3.96
N ALA A 61 -21.94 -47.68 2.90
CA ALA A 61 -21.54 -47.98 1.53
C ALA A 61 -20.35 -47.16 1.00
N THR A 62 -20.05 -46.00 1.59
CA THR A 62 -18.95 -45.12 1.14
C THR A 62 -17.65 -45.36 1.89
N GLY A 63 -17.68 -46.00 3.06
CA GLY A 63 -16.52 -46.13 3.95
C GLY A 63 -15.98 -44.80 4.49
N LEU A 64 -16.72 -43.69 4.32
CA LEU A 64 -16.30 -42.36 4.77
C LEU A 64 -16.65 -42.14 6.24
N PRO A 65 -15.85 -41.34 6.98
CA PRO A 65 -16.19 -40.93 8.33
C PRO A 65 -17.43 -40.02 8.35
N ASP A 66 -18.14 -40.00 9.47
CA ASP A 66 -19.29 -39.12 9.73
C ASP A 66 -18.92 -37.87 10.55
N THR A 67 -17.71 -37.83 11.11
CA THR A 67 -17.12 -36.68 11.81
C THR A 67 -16.09 -35.95 10.96
N LEU A 68 -16.01 -34.63 11.13
CA LEU A 68 -14.96 -33.80 10.52
C LEU A 68 -13.81 -33.58 11.53
N PRO A 69 -12.54 -33.62 11.07
CA PRO A 69 -11.38 -33.32 11.91
C PRO A 69 -11.41 -31.88 12.44
N GLU A 70 -10.54 -31.59 13.41
CA GLU A 70 -10.52 -30.25 14.01
C GLU A 70 -9.92 -29.21 13.07
N GLU A 71 -8.84 -29.58 12.41
CA GLU A 71 -8.07 -28.72 11.54
C GLU A 71 -8.29 -29.03 10.06
N LEU A 72 -8.28 -27.98 9.24
CA LEU A 72 -8.42 -28.10 7.79
C LEU A 72 -7.28 -28.92 7.15
N GLY A 73 -6.08 -28.90 7.75
CA GLY A 73 -4.89 -29.57 7.25
C GLY A 73 -4.94 -31.10 7.33
N GLU A 74 -5.83 -31.64 8.17
CA GLU A 74 -6.04 -33.09 8.32
C GLU A 74 -6.94 -33.66 7.23
N LEU A 75 -7.67 -32.81 6.50
CA LEU A 75 -8.51 -33.27 5.40
C LEU A 75 -7.66 -33.68 4.20
N PRO A 76 -8.02 -34.77 3.50
CA PRO A 76 -7.39 -35.13 2.24
C PRO A 76 -7.41 -33.98 1.22
N THR A 77 -6.49 -34.02 0.26
CA THR A 77 -6.30 -32.94 -0.73
C THR A 77 -7.28 -33.00 -1.90
N ALA A 78 -7.99 -34.11 -2.08
CA ALA A 78 -9.02 -34.29 -3.11
C ALA A 78 -10.02 -35.39 -2.73
N GLY A 79 -11.22 -35.34 -3.32
CA GLY A 79 -12.22 -36.42 -3.21
C GLY A 79 -13.27 -36.22 -2.12
N ALA A 80 -13.98 -37.28 -1.76
CA ALA A 80 -14.96 -37.26 -0.68
C ALA A 80 -14.28 -37.46 0.67
N MET A 81 -14.70 -36.69 1.67
CA MET A 81 -14.03 -36.57 2.96
C MET A 81 -14.86 -37.12 4.10
N ALA A 82 -16.17 -36.85 4.07
CA ALA A 82 -17.08 -37.29 5.10
C ALA A 82 -18.49 -37.46 4.52
N ALA A 83 -19.25 -38.39 5.05
CA ALA A 83 -20.63 -38.62 4.67
C ALA A 83 -21.47 -39.05 5.87
N ARG A 84 -22.73 -38.62 5.90
CA ARG A 84 -23.70 -39.01 6.91
C ARG A 84 -25.10 -38.95 6.38
N ARG A 85 -25.99 -39.62 7.09
CA ARG A 85 -27.40 -39.71 6.78
C ARG A 85 -28.24 -39.75 8.04
N ASP A 86 -29.53 -39.49 7.89
CA ASP A 86 -30.51 -39.86 8.90
C ASP A 86 -30.77 -41.37 8.89
N ARG A 87 -31.58 -41.83 9.86
CA ARG A 87 -31.90 -43.25 10.01
C ARG A 87 -32.68 -43.80 8.80
N ALA A 88 -33.58 -43.01 8.23
CA ALA A 88 -34.43 -43.43 7.12
C ALA A 88 -33.75 -43.27 5.75
N GLY A 89 -32.60 -42.58 5.69
CA GLY A 89 -31.89 -42.28 4.45
C GLY A 89 -32.51 -41.16 3.61
N LEU A 90 -33.54 -40.48 4.14
CA LEU A 90 -34.26 -39.36 3.52
C LEU A 90 -33.45 -38.07 3.54
N ALA A 91 -32.51 -37.96 4.47
CA ALA A 91 -31.63 -36.81 4.58
C ALA A 91 -30.19 -37.29 4.53
N GLN A 92 -29.39 -36.77 3.60
CA GLN A 92 -27.99 -37.15 3.43
C GLN A 92 -27.10 -35.92 3.26
N ALA A 93 -25.87 -36.00 3.75
CA ALA A 93 -24.85 -34.97 3.55
C ALA A 93 -23.52 -35.61 3.18
N VAL A 94 -22.82 -35.03 2.22
CA VAL A 94 -21.48 -35.45 1.80
C VAL A 94 -20.59 -34.21 1.66
N LEU A 95 -19.44 -34.25 2.32
CA LEU A 95 -18.39 -33.25 2.16
C LEU A 95 -17.35 -33.75 1.16
N ARG A 96 -17.06 -32.95 0.14
CA ARG A 96 -16.04 -33.23 -0.88
C ARG A 96 -15.06 -32.07 -0.99
N ARG A 97 -13.83 -32.34 -1.43
CA ARG A 97 -12.88 -31.32 -1.86
C ARG A 97 -12.74 -31.33 -3.37
N HIS A 98 -12.93 -30.16 -3.96
CA HIS A 98 -12.80 -29.92 -5.37
C HIS A 98 -11.87 -28.73 -5.58
N HIS A 99 -10.61 -29.03 -5.93
CA HIS A 99 -9.53 -28.05 -6.02
C HIS A 99 -9.37 -27.26 -4.71
N ASP A 100 -9.50 -25.94 -4.80
CA ASP A 100 -9.42 -24.95 -3.74
C ASP A 100 -10.74 -24.80 -2.94
N LEU A 101 -11.78 -25.58 -3.23
CA LEU A 101 -13.06 -25.55 -2.52
C LEU A 101 -13.36 -26.83 -1.73
N LEU A 102 -13.98 -26.65 -0.58
CA LEU A 102 -14.83 -27.66 0.05
C LEU A 102 -16.28 -27.47 -0.44
N CYS A 103 -16.88 -28.57 -0.88
CA CYS A 103 -18.26 -28.65 -1.33
C CYS A 103 -19.04 -29.54 -0.37
N LEU A 104 -19.88 -28.92 0.46
CA LEU A 104 -20.88 -29.62 1.25
C LEU A 104 -22.14 -29.74 0.42
N SER A 105 -22.48 -30.98 0.04
CA SER A 105 -23.76 -31.28 -0.57
C SER A 105 -24.71 -31.85 0.48
N VAL A 106 -25.91 -31.32 0.60
CA VAL A 106 -27.00 -31.84 1.45
C VAL A 106 -28.23 -32.16 0.60
N ALA A 107 -28.80 -33.35 0.72
CA ALA A 107 -30.04 -33.74 0.05
C ALA A 107 -31.12 -34.05 1.10
N LEU A 108 -32.31 -33.53 0.87
CA LEU A 108 -33.53 -33.74 1.66
C LEU A 108 -34.62 -34.23 0.73
N SER A 109 -35.01 -35.49 0.90
CA SER A 109 -36.05 -36.14 0.10
C SER A 109 -37.25 -36.48 0.98
N PRO A 110 -38.47 -36.48 0.43
CA PRO A 110 -39.64 -36.97 1.14
C PRO A 110 -39.57 -38.49 1.32
N ALA A 111 -40.37 -39.04 2.24
CA ALA A 111 -40.54 -40.49 2.31
C ALA A 111 -41.25 -41.02 1.05
N SER A 112 -41.07 -42.30 0.74
CA SER A 112 -41.74 -42.92 -0.41
C SER A 112 -43.27 -42.77 -0.27
N GLY A 113 -43.91 -42.23 -1.32
CA GLY A 113 -45.34 -41.93 -1.33
C GLY A 113 -45.74 -40.58 -0.70
N GLU A 114 -44.79 -39.82 -0.16
CA GLU A 114 -45.01 -38.45 0.29
C GLU A 114 -44.53 -37.45 -0.77
N GLN A 115 -45.26 -36.34 -0.93
CA GLN A 115 -44.91 -35.34 -1.94
C GLN A 115 -43.72 -34.47 -1.53
N GLY A 116 -43.48 -34.28 -0.23
CA GLY A 116 -42.54 -33.27 0.27
C GLY A 116 -43.08 -31.84 0.19
N SER A 117 -42.30 -30.88 0.68
CA SER A 117 -42.63 -29.44 0.56
C SER A 117 -41.35 -28.63 0.46
N TRP A 118 -41.12 -28.03 -0.71
CA TRP A 118 -39.95 -27.19 -0.99
C TRP A 118 -39.78 -26.06 0.03
N ASP A 119 -40.86 -25.38 0.38
CA ASP A 119 -40.87 -24.29 1.36
C ASP A 119 -40.51 -24.78 2.79
N ALA A 120 -41.00 -25.97 3.18
CA ALA A 120 -40.59 -26.58 4.44
C ALA A 120 -39.10 -26.95 4.47
N TRP A 121 -38.57 -27.48 3.36
CA TRP A 121 -37.15 -27.80 3.23
C TRP A 121 -36.28 -26.54 3.24
N ASP A 122 -36.66 -25.49 2.52
CA ASP A 122 -35.92 -24.22 2.48
C ASP A 122 -35.84 -23.56 3.86
N ARG A 123 -36.96 -23.53 4.61
CA ARG A 123 -36.97 -23.04 5.99
C ARG A 123 -36.08 -23.87 6.92
N ARG A 124 -36.08 -25.19 6.76
CA ARG A 124 -35.25 -26.08 7.60
C ARG A 124 -33.77 -25.86 7.33
N TRP A 125 -33.38 -25.75 6.06
CA TRP A 125 -32.01 -25.44 5.68
C TRP A 125 -31.59 -24.04 6.13
N THR A 126 -32.45 -23.04 5.93
CA THR A 126 -32.19 -21.65 6.34
C THR A 126 -31.92 -21.51 7.84
N ARG A 127 -32.58 -22.32 8.69
CA ARG A 127 -32.28 -22.36 10.13
C ARG A 127 -30.90 -22.91 10.46
N ILE A 128 -30.33 -23.75 9.59
CA ILE A 128 -29.03 -24.39 9.80
C ILE A 128 -27.90 -23.52 9.26
N ALA A 129 -28.05 -23.01 8.02
CA ALA A 129 -27.01 -22.27 7.33
C ALA A 129 -27.08 -20.74 7.55
N GLY A 130 -28.18 -20.24 8.12
CA GLY A 130 -28.46 -18.81 8.26
C GLY A 130 -29.24 -18.23 7.07
N ALA A 131 -29.91 -17.10 7.30
CA ALA A 131 -30.71 -16.39 6.29
C ALA A 131 -29.84 -15.74 5.20
N ASP A 132 -30.39 -15.59 4.00
CA ASP A 132 -29.71 -14.85 2.93
C ASP A 132 -29.52 -13.38 3.32
N GLY A 133 -28.41 -12.78 2.89
CA GLY A 133 -28.09 -11.38 3.17
C GLY A 133 -27.52 -11.13 4.57
N ASP A 134 -27.43 -12.14 5.43
CA ASP A 134 -26.73 -12.02 6.70
C ASP A 134 -25.22 -11.83 6.45
N SER A 135 -24.65 -10.74 6.98
CA SER A 135 -23.21 -10.47 7.01
C SER A 135 -22.40 -11.66 7.57
N ALA A 136 -23.00 -12.47 8.44
CA ALA A 136 -22.42 -13.70 8.94
C ALA A 136 -22.23 -14.78 7.87
N ARG A 137 -22.62 -14.56 6.60
CA ARG A 137 -22.40 -15.46 5.45
C ARG A 137 -21.19 -15.09 4.58
N GLU A 138 -20.38 -14.11 4.99
CA GLU A 138 -19.12 -13.78 4.32
C GLU A 138 -18.08 -14.92 4.28
N TRP A 139 -18.27 -15.99 5.05
CA TRP A 139 -17.37 -17.14 5.09
C TRP A 139 -17.57 -18.12 3.92
N VAL A 140 -18.70 -18.07 3.21
CA VAL A 140 -18.96 -18.92 2.04
C VAL A 140 -18.56 -18.25 0.74
N VAL A 141 -18.03 -19.06 -0.18
CA VAL A 141 -17.80 -18.64 -1.58
C VAL A 141 -19.14 -18.54 -2.31
N GLY A 142 -20.05 -19.47 -2.04
CA GLY A 142 -21.44 -19.39 -2.49
C GLY A 142 -22.28 -20.58 -2.01
N GLU A 143 -23.58 -20.46 -2.23
CA GLU A 143 -24.56 -21.49 -1.97
C GLU A 143 -25.52 -21.61 -3.16
N ALA A 144 -25.86 -22.84 -3.53
CA ALA A 144 -26.91 -23.13 -4.50
C ALA A 144 -27.94 -24.08 -3.88
N ARG A 145 -29.21 -23.69 -3.93
CA ARG A 145 -30.36 -24.50 -3.49
C ARG A 145 -31.13 -24.96 -4.72
N LEU A 146 -31.32 -26.26 -4.85
CA LEU A 146 -31.94 -26.91 -5.99
C LEU A 146 -33.22 -27.57 -5.51
N PHE A 147 -34.35 -26.98 -5.88
CA PHE A 147 -35.68 -27.52 -5.67
C PHE A 147 -35.98 -28.51 -6.78
N VAL A 148 -35.95 -29.80 -6.46
CA VAL A 148 -36.09 -30.87 -7.45
C VAL A 148 -37.48 -31.47 -7.32
N ALA A 149 -38.14 -31.70 -8.46
CA ALA A 149 -39.38 -32.46 -8.54
C ALA A 149 -39.45 -33.22 -9.86
N TYR A 150 -40.39 -34.16 -9.93
CA TYR A 150 -40.65 -34.96 -11.11
C TYR A 150 -42.07 -34.74 -11.58
N ARG A 151 -42.30 -34.88 -12.88
CA ARG A 151 -43.67 -34.88 -13.44
C ARG A 151 -44.01 -36.25 -13.94
N GLU A 152 -45.24 -36.67 -13.67
CA GLU A 152 -45.78 -37.92 -14.21
C GLU A 152 -46.08 -37.76 -15.71
N VAL A 153 -45.53 -38.65 -16.55
CA VAL A 153 -45.63 -38.57 -18.03
C VAL A 153 -46.71 -39.51 -18.58
N ALA A 154 -47.78 -39.78 -17.83
CA ALA A 154 -48.81 -40.74 -18.25
C ALA A 154 -49.58 -40.24 -19.49
N GLY A 155 -49.13 -40.63 -20.70
CA GLY A 155 -49.84 -40.47 -21.97
C GLY A 155 -50.14 -39.04 -22.42
N ALA A 156 -49.49 -38.03 -21.83
CA ALA A 156 -49.79 -36.63 -22.04
C ALA A 156 -49.00 -36.02 -23.22
N ALA A 157 -49.65 -35.13 -23.98
CA ALA A 157 -49.01 -34.25 -24.94
C ALA A 157 -47.88 -33.45 -24.27
N PRO A 158 -46.84 -33.01 -25.01
CA PRO A 158 -45.76 -32.19 -24.45
C PRO A 158 -46.34 -30.99 -23.70
N VAL A 159 -46.12 -30.94 -22.39
CA VAL A 159 -46.53 -29.82 -21.54
C VAL A 159 -45.59 -28.65 -21.85
N GLY A 160 -46.17 -27.50 -22.15
CA GLY A 160 -45.41 -26.29 -22.39
C GLY A 160 -44.69 -25.79 -21.13
N THR A 161 -43.58 -25.07 -21.33
CA THR A 161 -42.82 -24.44 -20.24
C THR A 161 -43.69 -23.53 -19.38
N ARG A 162 -44.75 -22.95 -19.95
CA ARG A 162 -45.67 -22.05 -19.25
C ARG A 162 -46.48 -22.78 -18.18
N GLU A 163 -47.14 -23.88 -18.54
CA GLU A 163 -47.96 -24.67 -17.63
C GLU A 163 -47.11 -25.20 -16.47
N LEU A 164 -45.88 -25.63 -16.77
CA LEU A 164 -44.94 -26.09 -15.76
C LEU A 164 -44.47 -24.95 -14.85
N THR A 165 -44.23 -23.75 -15.40
CA THR A 165 -43.91 -22.55 -14.60
C THR A 165 -45.08 -22.16 -13.69
N GLU A 166 -46.33 -22.28 -14.16
CA GLU A 166 -47.54 -22.02 -13.36
C GLU A 166 -47.66 -23.03 -12.20
N ALA A 167 -47.36 -24.32 -12.42
CA ALA A 167 -47.34 -25.34 -11.38
C ALA A 167 -46.22 -25.09 -10.34
N ILE A 168 -45.01 -24.76 -10.78
CA ILE A 168 -43.89 -24.44 -9.88
C ILE A 168 -44.24 -23.24 -8.98
N ARG A 169 -44.85 -22.18 -9.53
CA ARG A 169 -45.23 -20.99 -8.75
C ARG A 169 -46.30 -21.27 -7.68
N ALA A 170 -47.12 -22.30 -7.87
CA ALA A 170 -48.11 -22.70 -6.87
C ALA A 170 -47.43 -23.29 -5.62
N ASP A 171 -46.32 -24.02 -5.81
CA ASP A 171 -45.61 -24.72 -4.74
C ASP A 171 -44.41 -23.92 -4.19
N LEU A 172 -43.84 -23.04 -5.00
CA LEU A 172 -42.73 -22.15 -4.65
C LEU A 172 -43.04 -20.74 -5.18
N PRO A 173 -43.63 -19.84 -4.38
CA PRO A 173 -44.07 -18.51 -4.80
C PRO A 173 -42.90 -17.52 -4.93
N LEU A 174 -41.83 -17.93 -5.64
CA LEU A 174 -40.69 -17.08 -5.99
C LEU A 174 -40.79 -16.64 -7.46
N PRO A 175 -40.34 -15.43 -7.80
CA PRO A 175 -40.11 -15.04 -9.19
C PRO A 175 -39.19 -16.05 -9.90
N LEU A 176 -39.60 -16.50 -11.08
CA LEU A 176 -38.84 -17.46 -11.90
C LEU A 176 -38.36 -16.78 -13.17
N GLY A 177 -37.08 -16.99 -13.51
CA GLY A 177 -36.52 -16.67 -14.81
C GLY A 177 -37.04 -17.60 -15.92
N PRO A 178 -36.48 -17.52 -17.14
CA PRO A 178 -36.82 -18.43 -18.22
C PRO A 178 -36.43 -19.87 -17.88
N GLY A 179 -37.29 -20.82 -18.27
CA GLY A 179 -37.00 -22.25 -18.16
C GLY A 179 -36.02 -22.68 -19.24
N VAL A 180 -34.89 -23.25 -18.84
CA VAL A 180 -33.82 -23.71 -19.73
C VAL A 180 -33.87 -25.23 -19.85
N PRO A 181 -34.07 -25.78 -21.06
CA PRO A 181 -33.99 -27.21 -21.28
C PRO A 181 -32.52 -27.68 -21.22
N VAL A 182 -32.29 -28.73 -20.47
CA VAL A 182 -31.04 -29.49 -20.42
C VAL A 182 -31.32 -30.84 -21.09
N ALA A 183 -30.45 -31.26 -22.02
CA ALA A 183 -30.66 -32.49 -22.77
C ALA A 183 -30.09 -33.73 -22.05
N ARG A 184 -29.03 -33.55 -21.25
CA ARG A 184 -28.29 -34.63 -20.59
C ARG A 184 -28.00 -34.25 -19.13
N PRO A 185 -28.90 -34.58 -18.19
CA PRO A 185 -30.15 -35.33 -18.36
C PRO A 185 -31.28 -34.48 -18.94
N ALA A 186 -32.37 -35.12 -19.38
CA ALA A 186 -33.57 -34.44 -19.82
C ALA A 186 -34.29 -33.79 -18.63
N VAL A 187 -33.97 -32.53 -18.36
CA VAL A 187 -34.52 -31.74 -17.25
C VAL A 187 -34.73 -30.31 -17.70
N THR A 188 -35.76 -29.64 -17.19
CA THR A 188 -35.91 -28.19 -17.36
C THR A 188 -35.50 -27.49 -16.07
N LEU A 189 -34.67 -26.45 -16.19
CA LEU A 189 -34.11 -25.70 -15.08
C LEU A 189 -34.62 -24.26 -15.09
N TRP A 190 -35.06 -23.74 -13.95
CA TRP A 190 -35.35 -22.33 -13.74
C TRP A 190 -34.41 -21.79 -12.66
N GLU A 191 -33.93 -20.56 -12.82
CA GLU A 191 -33.39 -19.81 -11.69
C GLU A 191 -34.52 -19.04 -11.02
N ALA A 192 -34.70 -19.25 -9.72
CA ALA A 192 -35.61 -18.47 -8.91
C ALA A 192 -34.87 -17.23 -8.41
N THR A 193 -35.34 -16.06 -8.82
CA THR A 193 -34.82 -14.79 -8.35
C THR A 193 -35.53 -14.42 -7.05
N GLY A 194 -34.77 -14.05 -6.02
CA GLY A 194 -35.37 -13.58 -4.76
C GLY A 194 -36.06 -12.23 -4.94
N ASP A 195 -36.88 -11.83 -3.94
CA ASP A 195 -37.62 -10.55 -3.90
C ASP A 195 -36.74 -9.29 -3.99
N SER A 196 -35.42 -9.43 -3.90
CA SER A 196 -34.47 -8.34 -4.10
C SER A 196 -34.36 -7.98 -5.58
N ALA A 197 -35.43 -7.42 -6.15
CA ALA A 197 -35.43 -6.66 -7.40
C ALA A 197 -34.43 -5.46 -7.37
N THR A 198 -33.88 -5.15 -6.19
CA THR A 198 -32.95 -4.06 -5.89
C THR A 198 -31.51 -4.49 -5.61
N GLY A 199 -31.23 -5.80 -5.48
CA GLY A 199 -29.88 -6.30 -5.22
C GLY A 199 -29.15 -6.64 -6.51
N ASP A 200 -27.91 -6.15 -6.67
CA ASP A 200 -27.04 -6.48 -7.80
C ASP A 200 -26.97 -8.01 -7.99
N SER A 201 -27.60 -8.48 -9.06
CA SER A 201 -27.72 -9.92 -9.38
C SER A 201 -26.37 -10.59 -9.51
N ALA A 202 -25.35 -9.80 -9.87
CA ALA A 202 -24.02 -10.27 -10.17
C ALA A 202 -23.21 -10.70 -8.93
N THR A 203 -23.58 -10.25 -7.72
CA THR A 203 -22.77 -10.48 -6.51
C THR A 203 -23.42 -11.39 -5.47
N ARG A 204 -24.60 -11.97 -5.78
CA ARG A 204 -25.37 -12.82 -4.85
C ARG A 204 -24.55 -14.00 -4.33
N VAL A 205 -24.61 -14.22 -3.01
CA VAL A 205 -23.97 -15.34 -2.33
C VAL A 205 -24.77 -16.65 -2.50
N SER A 206 -26.10 -16.53 -2.52
CA SER A 206 -27.04 -17.65 -2.56
C SER A 206 -27.86 -17.60 -3.85
N ARG A 207 -27.97 -18.74 -4.54
CA ARG A 207 -28.80 -18.91 -5.74
C ARG A 207 -29.79 -20.04 -5.53
N ARG A 208 -30.99 -19.88 -6.08
CA ARG A 208 -32.07 -20.85 -6.00
C ARG A 208 -32.43 -21.32 -7.40
N PHE A 209 -32.55 -22.62 -7.59
CA PHE A 209 -32.94 -23.20 -8.85
C PHE A 209 -34.08 -24.18 -8.65
N VAL A 210 -34.94 -24.30 -9.63
CA VAL A 210 -35.95 -25.35 -9.71
C VAL A 210 -35.57 -26.26 -10.87
N ALA A 211 -35.51 -27.57 -10.63
CA ALA A 211 -35.24 -28.59 -11.63
C ALA A 211 -36.43 -29.54 -11.71
N VAL A 212 -37.11 -29.59 -12.86
CA VAL A 212 -38.20 -30.54 -13.09
C VAL A 212 -37.85 -31.47 -14.24
N ALA A 213 -37.86 -32.76 -13.93
CA ALA A 213 -37.62 -33.82 -14.89
C ALA A 213 -38.85 -34.71 -15.07
N ASP A 214 -38.83 -35.50 -16.14
CA ASP A 214 -39.84 -36.51 -16.41
C ASP A 214 -39.60 -37.72 -15.50
N ASP A 215 -40.66 -38.24 -14.88
CA ASP A 215 -40.55 -39.46 -14.08
C ASP A 215 -40.49 -40.68 -15.01
N GLY A 216 -39.28 -41.22 -15.16
CA GLY A 216 -38.98 -42.37 -16.02
C GLY A 216 -39.17 -43.74 -15.34
N GLY A 217 -39.58 -43.79 -14.06
CA GLY A 217 -39.75 -45.02 -13.28
C GLY A 217 -38.62 -45.33 -12.28
N ASP A 218 -38.57 -46.59 -11.82
CA ASP A 218 -37.89 -47.04 -10.56
C ASP A 218 -36.34 -47.09 -10.58
N GLY A 219 -35.67 -46.51 -11.57
CA GLY A 219 -34.19 -46.48 -11.66
C GLY A 219 -33.56 -45.25 -10.99
N PRO A 220 -32.23 -45.25 -10.70
CA PRO A 220 -31.53 -44.04 -10.30
C PRO A 220 -31.72 -43.00 -11.40
N ARG A 221 -32.37 -41.90 -11.07
CA ARG A 221 -32.76 -40.91 -12.07
C ARG A 221 -31.50 -40.17 -12.52
N ASP A 222 -31.21 -40.11 -13.81
CA ASP A 222 -30.02 -39.41 -14.34
C ASP A 222 -29.95 -37.95 -13.84
N THR A 223 -31.11 -37.33 -13.61
CA THR A 223 -31.29 -36.05 -12.93
C THR A 223 -30.61 -35.99 -11.55
N GLU A 224 -30.73 -37.02 -10.73
CA GLU A 224 -30.09 -37.09 -9.41
C GLU A 224 -28.58 -37.28 -9.52
N LEU A 225 -28.10 -38.05 -10.50
CA LEU A 225 -26.66 -38.20 -10.74
C LEU A 225 -26.03 -36.88 -11.20
N TRP A 226 -26.80 -36.05 -11.91
CA TRP A 226 -26.37 -34.75 -12.40
C TRP A 226 -26.43 -33.64 -11.34
N LEU A 227 -27.47 -33.65 -10.49
CA LEU A 227 -27.73 -32.63 -9.46
C LEU A 227 -27.09 -32.97 -8.11
N TRP A 228 -27.13 -34.23 -7.67
CA TRP A 228 -26.85 -34.61 -6.27
C TRP A 228 -25.53 -35.36 -6.06
N SER A 229 -25.42 -36.58 -6.59
CA SER A 229 -24.30 -37.46 -6.28
C SER A 229 -24.21 -38.62 -7.26
N GLN A 230 -23.01 -38.91 -7.73
CA GLN A 230 -22.70 -40.07 -8.57
C GLN A 230 -22.18 -41.27 -7.77
N GLY A 231 -22.35 -41.26 -6.43
CA GLY A 231 -21.74 -42.25 -5.52
C GLY A 231 -20.22 -42.13 -5.36
N GLY A 232 -19.53 -41.40 -6.25
CA GLY A 232 -18.09 -41.22 -6.24
C GLY A 232 -17.57 -40.03 -5.42
N GLY A 233 -16.25 -39.88 -5.42
CA GLY A 233 -15.53 -38.83 -4.69
C GLY A 233 -15.63 -37.41 -5.29
N ALA A 234 -16.04 -37.29 -6.56
CA ALA A 234 -16.18 -36.00 -7.23
C ALA A 234 -17.56 -35.37 -6.95
N PRO A 235 -17.68 -34.03 -6.89
CA PRO A 235 -18.99 -33.38 -6.92
C PRO A 235 -19.73 -33.71 -8.23
N PRO A 236 -21.07 -33.76 -8.20
CA PRO A 236 -21.86 -34.02 -9.40
C PRO A 236 -21.65 -32.91 -10.45
N PRO A 237 -21.89 -33.18 -11.75
CA PRO A 237 -21.62 -32.24 -12.83
C PRO A 237 -22.20 -30.85 -12.62
N PHE A 238 -23.47 -30.74 -12.19
CA PHE A 238 -24.08 -29.43 -11.97
C PHE A 238 -23.49 -28.71 -10.76
N ALA A 239 -23.12 -29.42 -9.69
CA ALA A 239 -22.41 -28.80 -8.56
C ALA A 239 -21.04 -28.25 -8.94
N ARG A 240 -20.32 -28.89 -9.89
CA ARG A 240 -19.05 -28.35 -10.43
C ARG A 240 -19.30 -27.04 -11.18
N TYR A 241 -20.30 -27.03 -12.06
CA TYR A 241 -20.73 -25.80 -12.74
C TYR A 241 -21.06 -24.68 -11.73
N LEU A 242 -21.85 -24.99 -10.70
CA LEU A 242 -22.25 -24.04 -9.66
C LEU A 242 -21.06 -23.58 -8.79
N ALA A 243 -20.06 -24.44 -8.58
CA ALA A 243 -18.84 -24.08 -7.87
C ALA A 243 -18.06 -23.00 -8.63
N ASP A 244 -17.89 -23.16 -9.95
CA ASP A 244 -17.24 -22.17 -10.81
C ASP A 244 -18.05 -20.87 -10.92
N ALA A 245 -19.38 -20.97 -11.01
CA ALA A 245 -20.28 -19.80 -10.98
C ALA A 245 -20.23 -19.06 -9.63
N ALA A 246 -20.07 -19.78 -8.52
CA ALA A 246 -19.89 -19.21 -7.18
C ALA A 246 -18.52 -18.52 -7.04
N LYS A 247 -17.45 -19.12 -7.58
CA LYS A 247 -16.12 -18.49 -7.64
C LYS A 247 -16.16 -17.18 -8.39
N LEU A 248 -16.77 -17.13 -9.58
CA LEU A 248 -16.94 -15.90 -10.35
C LEU A 248 -17.55 -14.79 -9.49
N ARG A 249 -18.69 -15.06 -8.84
CA ARG A 249 -19.39 -14.07 -8.00
C ARG A 249 -18.60 -13.70 -6.75
N TYR A 250 -17.84 -14.64 -6.18
CA TYR A 250 -16.94 -14.36 -5.07
C TYR A 250 -15.82 -13.40 -5.49
N GLU A 251 -15.16 -13.64 -6.62
CA GLU A 251 -14.12 -12.73 -7.14
C GLU A 251 -14.69 -11.35 -7.46
N MET A 252 -15.93 -11.27 -7.95
CA MET A 252 -16.62 -9.99 -8.13
C MET A 252 -16.87 -9.26 -6.82
N ARG A 253 -17.31 -9.95 -5.76
CA ARG A 253 -17.48 -9.35 -4.42
C ARG A 253 -16.15 -8.88 -3.86
N VAL A 254 -15.10 -9.70 -3.99
CA VAL A 254 -13.74 -9.35 -3.58
C VAL A 254 -13.30 -8.10 -4.34
N HIS A 255 -13.44 -8.05 -5.66
CA HIS A 255 -13.10 -6.88 -6.45
C HIS A 255 -13.90 -5.64 -6.02
N ALA A 256 -15.21 -5.74 -5.87
CA ALA A 256 -16.08 -4.61 -5.50
C ALA A 256 -15.73 -4.02 -4.12
N ALA A 257 -15.44 -4.87 -3.13
CA ALA A 257 -15.02 -4.43 -1.80
C ALA A 257 -13.67 -3.68 -1.82
N HIS A 258 -12.86 -3.91 -2.83
CA HIS A 258 -11.58 -3.22 -3.01
C HIS A 258 -11.73 -1.98 -3.91
N ASP A 259 -12.64 -1.99 -4.88
CA ASP A 259 -12.93 -0.85 -5.78
C ASP A 259 -13.41 0.38 -4.97
N SER A 260 -14.17 0.16 -3.89
CA SER A 260 -14.60 1.24 -2.97
C SER A 260 -13.45 1.89 -2.21
N ASP A 261 -12.36 1.16 -1.95
CA ASP A 261 -11.14 1.67 -1.30
C ASP A 261 -10.18 2.31 -2.31
N LEU A 262 -10.47 2.18 -3.62
CA LEU A 262 -9.59 2.47 -4.74
C LEU A 262 -10.05 3.65 -5.61
N ALA A 263 -10.81 4.62 -5.07
CA ALA A 263 -10.81 5.96 -5.66
C ALA A 263 -9.36 6.47 -5.67
N SER A 264 -8.65 6.19 -6.78
CA SER A 264 -7.21 5.92 -6.78
C SER A 264 -6.41 7.06 -6.15
N PRO A 265 -5.88 6.89 -4.92
CA PRO A 265 -4.97 7.87 -4.34
C PRO A 265 -3.65 7.91 -5.11
N ALA A 266 -3.40 6.94 -6.01
CA ALA A 266 -2.18 6.89 -6.82
C ALA A 266 -2.05 8.13 -7.71
N GLY A 267 -3.14 8.59 -8.32
CA GLY A 267 -3.14 9.81 -9.12
C GLY A 267 -2.71 11.01 -8.28
N ALA A 268 -3.41 11.27 -7.17
CA ALA A 268 -3.09 12.40 -6.28
C ALA A 268 -1.67 12.34 -5.69
N VAL A 269 -1.15 11.14 -5.36
CA VAL A 269 0.21 10.97 -4.83
C VAL A 269 1.27 11.20 -5.91
N VAL A 270 1.04 10.71 -7.14
CA VAL A 270 1.94 10.95 -8.27
C VAL A 270 1.91 12.43 -8.66
N ASP A 271 0.74 13.03 -8.78
CA ASP A 271 0.57 14.43 -9.15
C ASP A 271 1.18 15.35 -8.09
N GLY A 272 1.02 15.04 -6.81
CA GLY A 272 1.69 15.77 -5.71
C GLY A 272 3.22 15.62 -5.74
N ALA A 273 3.74 14.45 -6.11
CA ALA A 273 5.17 14.25 -6.28
C ALA A 273 5.74 15.02 -7.49
N LEU A 274 4.99 15.09 -8.59
CA LEU A 274 5.34 15.88 -9.77
C LEU A 274 5.29 17.39 -9.46
N ALA A 275 4.27 17.87 -8.74
CA ALA A 275 4.19 19.25 -8.30
C ALA A 275 5.39 19.65 -7.40
N ALA A 276 5.82 18.75 -6.51
CA ALA A 276 7.01 18.95 -5.69
C ALA A 276 8.31 19.01 -6.51
N LEU A 277 8.40 18.29 -7.63
CA LEU A 277 9.51 18.40 -8.59
C LEU A 277 9.51 19.78 -9.27
N ASP A 278 8.34 20.25 -9.69
CA ASP A 278 8.17 21.56 -10.34
C ASP A 278 8.37 22.74 -9.36
N GLY A 279 8.48 22.46 -8.06
CA GLY A 279 8.61 23.48 -7.03
C GLY A 279 7.32 24.24 -6.74
N GLN A 280 6.18 23.72 -7.18
CA GLN A 280 4.87 24.21 -6.79
C GLN A 280 4.50 23.58 -5.46
N SER A 281 4.85 24.23 -4.35
CA SER A 281 4.32 23.83 -3.06
C SER A 281 2.89 24.37 -2.93
N PRO A 282 1.88 23.55 -2.58
CA PRO A 282 0.50 24.02 -2.45
C PRO A 282 0.26 25.03 -1.32
N ASP A 283 1.27 25.30 -0.48
CA ASP A 283 1.21 26.23 0.67
C ASP A 283 2.00 27.55 0.45
N ASP A 284 2.45 27.86 -0.78
CA ASP A 284 3.48 28.89 -1.01
C ASP A 284 2.97 30.32 -1.27
N ASP A 285 2.08 30.83 -0.41
CA ASP A 285 1.66 32.25 -0.44
C ASP A 285 2.38 33.11 0.64
N THR A 286 3.29 32.55 1.44
CA THR A 286 4.02 33.32 2.47
C THR A 286 5.49 32.92 2.65
N ALA A 287 6.37 33.65 1.97
CA ALA A 287 7.65 34.22 2.44
C ALA A 287 8.90 33.35 2.81
N ASP A 288 10.04 33.95 2.45
CA ASP A 288 11.32 34.07 3.20
C ASP A 288 12.45 33.05 2.94
N ASP A 289 13.68 33.58 2.97
CA ASP A 289 14.99 32.99 2.55
C ASP A 289 15.41 31.69 3.29
N GLY A 290 14.53 31.08 4.09
CA GLY A 290 14.73 29.80 4.79
C GLY A 290 14.33 28.54 4.00
N GLN A 291 13.60 28.67 2.88
CA GLN A 291 12.94 27.56 2.16
C GLN A 291 13.89 26.51 1.55
N ALA A 292 15.13 26.85 1.24
CA ALA A 292 16.10 25.89 0.66
C ALA A 292 16.39 24.69 1.59
N HIS A 293 16.14 24.82 2.90
CA HIS A 293 16.37 23.75 3.87
C HIS A 293 15.29 22.67 3.90
N ASP A 294 14.07 22.92 3.41
CA ASP A 294 12.96 21.94 3.46
C ASP A 294 12.77 21.16 2.15
N ARG A 295 13.18 21.69 0.98
CA ARG A 295 12.96 21.01 -0.32
C ARG A 295 13.56 19.60 -0.38
N GLY A 296 14.78 19.41 0.12
CA GLY A 296 15.40 18.07 0.14
C GLY A 296 14.65 17.08 1.06
N ALA A 297 14.10 17.57 2.17
CA ALA A 297 13.29 16.77 3.07
C ALA A 297 11.91 16.47 2.45
N GLU A 298 11.31 17.44 1.78
CA GLU A 298 10.05 17.29 1.03
C GLU A 298 10.16 16.25 -0.08
N LEU A 299 11.19 16.33 -0.93
CA LEU A 299 11.46 15.34 -1.97
C LEU A 299 11.66 13.93 -1.37
N ALA A 300 12.35 13.83 -0.23
CA ALA A 300 12.51 12.55 0.48
C ALA A 300 11.18 12.02 1.06
N ARG A 301 10.29 12.89 1.56
CA ARG A 301 8.92 12.53 2.00
C ARG A 301 8.11 11.97 0.84
N TRP A 302 8.10 12.66 -0.31
CA TRP A 302 7.41 12.19 -1.51
C TRP A 302 8.00 10.89 -2.06
N ARG A 303 9.33 10.75 -2.07
CA ARG A 303 10.00 9.50 -2.43
C ARG A 303 9.53 8.33 -1.58
N THR A 304 9.44 8.53 -0.27
CA THR A 304 8.98 7.49 0.67
C THR A 304 7.52 7.13 0.43
N ARG A 305 6.65 8.11 0.17
CA ARG A 305 5.24 7.89 -0.18
C ARG A 305 5.08 7.11 -1.48
N LEU A 306 5.85 7.45 -2.52
CA LEU A 306 5.82 6.72 -3.81
C LEU A 306 6.39 5.30 -3.69
N LEU A 307 7.42 5.08 -2.89
CA LEU A 307 7.91 3.73 -2.58
C LEU A 307 6.85 2.89 -1.87
N ALA A 308 6.14 3.48 -0.89
CA ALA A 308 5.04 2.80 -0.22
C ALA A 308 3.87 2.50 -1.19
N LEU A 309 3.54 3.43 -2.08
CA LEU A 309 2.51 3.24 -3.11
C LEU A 309 2.88 2.14 -4.11
N THR A 310 4.15 2.03 -4.51
CA THR A 310 4.59 1.07 -5.54
C THR A 310 4.86 -0.32 -4.98
N ALA A 311 5.49 -0.41 -3.81
CA ALA A 311 6.04 -1.64 -3.22
C ALA A 311 5.45 -2.02 -1.85
N GLY A 312 4.55 -1.22 -1.28
CA GLY A 312 3.89 -1.56 -0.03
C GLY A 312 3.00 -2.81 -0.13
N SER A 313 2.59 -3.36 1.02
CA SER A 313 1.71 -4.54 1.11
C SER A 313 0.32 -4.31 0.50
N ALA A 314 -0.08 -3.05 0.32
CA ALA A 314 -1.26 -2.61 -0.42
C ALA A 314 -0.88 -1.73 -1.64
N GLY A 315 0.35 -1.86 -2.12
CA GLY A 315 0.89 -1.08 -3.22
C GLY A 315 0.53 -1.65 -4.60
N LEU A 316 0.71 -0.84 -5.64
CA LEU A 316 0.31 -1.11 -7.03
C LEU A 316 0.79 -2.48 -7.54
N THR A 317 1.99 -2.91 -7.14
CA THR A 317 2.53 -4.23 -7.52
C THR A 317 1.67 -5.38 -7.00
N GLN A 318 1.28 -5.35 -5.72
CA GLN A 318 0.45 -6.38 -5.12
C GLN A 318 -0.93 -6.42 -5.79
N TRP A 319 -1.50 -5.26 -6.09
CA TRP A 319 -2.78 -5.13 -6.77
C TRP A 319 -2.77 -5.68 -8.19
N ILE A 320 -1.76 -5.32 -8.98
CA ILE A 320 -1.57 -5.86 -10.33
C ILE A 320 -1.47 -7.38 -10.28
N THR A 321 -0.69 -7.94 -9.35
CA THR A 321 -0.60 -9.39 -9.15
C THR A 321 -1.95 -10.00 -8.82
N ARG A 322 -2.70 -9.40 -7.87
CA ARG A 322 -4.00 -9.90 -7.46
C ARG A 322 -5.03 -9.85 -8.59
N LEU A 323 -5.09 -8.78 -9.38
CA LEU A 323 -5.99 -8.71 -10.53
C LEU A 323 -5.63 -9.71 -11.63
N ARG A 324 -4.34 -9.99 -11.84
CA ARG A 324 -3.89 -11.06 -12.76
C ARG A 324 -4.32 -12.44 -12.28
N GLU A 325 -4.23 -12.71 -10.97
CA GLU A 325 -4.71 -13.94 -10.34
C GLU A 325 -6.23 -14.08 -10.45
N MET A 326 -6.98 -13.02 -10.11
CA MET A 326 -8.44 -12.97 -10.26
C MET A 326 -8.84 -13.23 -11.72
N ARG A 327 -8.22 -12.55 -12.69
CA ARG A 327 -8.51 -12.72 -14.11
C ARG A 327 -8.26 -14.15 -14.57
N THR A 328 -7.17 -14.76 -14.12
CA THR A 328 -6.85 -16.16 -14.43
C THR A 328 -7.90 -17.10 -13.86
N THR A 329 -8.28 -16.89 -12.59
CA THR A 329 -9.30 -17.68 -11.89
C THR A 329 -10.66 -17.60 -12.61
N VAL A 330 -11.08 -16.40 -13.00
CA VAL A 330 -12.34 -16.18 -13.72
C VAL A 330 -12.32 -16.84 -15.11
N ARG A 331 -11.20 -16.77 -15.85
CA ARG A 331 -11.07 -17.46 -17.15
C ARG A 331 -11.14 -18.98 -17.03
N ILE A 332 -10.54 -19.55 -15.98
CA ILE A 332 -10.64 -20.99 -15.71
C ILE A 332 -12.08 -21.36 -15.38
N ALA A 333 -12.75 -20.58 -14.51
CA ALA A 333 -14.15 -20.78 -14.18
C ALA A 333 -15.06 -20.69 -15.42
N GLU A 334 -14.85 -19.70 -16.29
CA GLU A 334 -15.58 -19.56 -17.56
C GLU A 334 -15.42 -20.81 -18.45
N SER A 335 -14.18 -21.26 -18.65
CA SER A 335 -13.85 -22.43 -19.45
C SER A 335 -14.54 -23.70 -18.91
N ASN A 336 -14.46 -23.91 -17.58
CA ASN A 336 -15.10 -25.05 -16.93
C ASN A 336 -16.63 -24.98 -17.03
N MET A 337 -17.22 -23.80 -16.79
CA MET A 337 -18.67 -23.58 -16.92
C MET A 337 -19.16 -23.89 -18.34
N ARG A 338 -18.42 -23.44 -19.36
CA ARG A 338 -18.71 -23.74 -20.77
C ARG A 338 -18.65 -25.23 -21.04
N ALA A 339 -17.59 -25.91 -20.59
CA ALA A 339 -17.45 -27.36 -20.74
C ALA A 339 -18.58 -28.15 -20.08
N GLN A 340 -19.01 -27.77 -18.86
CA GLN A 340 -20.15 -28.42 -18.19
C GLN A 340 -21.48 -28.14 -18.89
N ARG A 341 -21.71 -26.90 -19.36
CA ARG A 341 -22.89 -26.52 -20.16
C ARG A 341 -23.00 -27.37 -21.43
N ASP A 342 -21.90 -27.49 -22.16
CA ASP A 342 -21.85 -28.22 -23.43
C ASP A 342 -22.04 -29.72 -23.21
N ALA A 343 -21.42 -30.27 -22.18
CA ALA A 343 -21.61 -31.66 -21.77
C ALA A 343 -23.09 -31.94 -21.40
N ALA A 344 -23.76 -31.00 -20.74
CA ALA A 344 -25.18 -31.10 -20.40
C ALA A 344 -26.12 -30.91 -21.60
N GLY A 345 -25.59 -30.47 -22.76
CA GLY A 345 -26.35 -30.26 -23.99
C GLY A 345 -27.34 -29.09 -23.89
N VAL A 346 -26.98 -28.05 -23.15
CA VAL A 346 -27.77 -26.82 -23.07
C VAL A 346 -27.66 -26.05 -24.40
N PRO A 347 -28.76 -25.61 -25.03
CA PRO A 347 -28.72 -24.88 -26.29
C PRO A 347 -27.89 -23.60 -26.23
N GLU A 348 -27.11 -23.32 -27.27
CA GLU A 348 -26.38 -22.06 -27.38
C GLU A 348 -27.33 -20.88 -27.68
N GLY A 349 -27.02 -19.71 -27.11
CA GLY A 349 -27.76 -18.47 -27.38
C GLY A 349 -29.14 -18.34 -26.73
N GLY A 350 -29.61 -19.35 -26.00
CA GLY A 350 -30.85 -19.27 -25.21
C GLY A 350 -30.68 -18.35 -23.98
N PRO A 351 -31.73 -17.60 -23.59
CA PRO A 351 -31.70 -16.84 -22.33
C PRO A 351 -31.72 -17.78 -21.12
N GLY A 352 -31.13 -17.35 -20.01
CA GLY A 352 -31.16 -18.08 -18.73
C GLY A 352 -29.81 -18.16 -18.02
N PRO A 353 -29.76 -18.86 -16.87
CA PRO A 353 -28.62 -18.82 -15.94
C PRO A 353 -27.28 -19.15 -16.59
N PHE A 354 -27.25 -20.11 -17.53
CA PHE A 354 -26.02 -20.52 -18.19
C PHE A 354 -25.43 -19.42 -19.08
N ALA A 355 -26.27 -18.75 -19.85
CA ALA A 355 -25.85 -17.66 -20.71
C ALA A 355 -25.48 -16.42 -19.90
N GLU A 356 -26.24 -16.11 -18.85
CA GLU A 356 -25.99 -15.01 -17.93
C GLU A 356 -24.64 -15.18 -17.19
N ASP A 357 -24.34 -16.38 -16.68
CA ASP A 357 -23.08 -16.66 -16.00
C ASP A 357 -21.86 -16.53 -16.95
N LEU A 358 -21.98 -17.00 -18.19
CA LEU A 358 -20.92 -16.87 -19.19
C LEU A 358 -20.74 -15.42 -19.66
N ALA A 359 -21.84 -14.69 -19.85
CA ALA A 359 -21.79 -13.27 -20.18
C ALA A 359 -21.16 -12.46 -19.03
N LEU A 360 -21.51 -12.80 -17.79
CA LEU A 360 -20.95 -12.18 -16.60
C LEU A 360 -19.43 -12.44 -16.48
N ALA A 361 -19.00 -13.68 -16.74
CA ALA A 361 -17.59 -14.02 -16.75
C ALA A 361 -16.82 -13.23 -17.82
N ALA A 362 -17.34 -13.19 -19.05
CA ALA A 362 -16.72 -12.45 -20.14
C ALA A 362 -16.60 -10.95 -19.83
N TRP A 363 -17.69 -10.33 -19.34
CA TRP A 363 -17.67 -8.93 -18.91
C TRP A 363 -16.65 -8.69 -17.80
N PHE A 364 -16.57 -9.58 -16.80
CA PHE A 364 -15.68 -9.38 -15.67
C PHE A 364 -14.21 -9.57 -16.06
N VAL A 365 -13.89 -10.50 -16.97
CA VAL A 365 -12.55 -10.62 -17.56
C VAL A 365 -12.14 -9.33 -18.28
N GLN A 366 -13.05 -8.71 -19.03
CA GLN A 366 -12.80 -7.43 -19.67
C GLN A 366 -12.55 -6.34 -18.63
N ARG A 367 -13.41 -6.21 -17.62
CA ARG A 367 -13.25 -5.23 -16.53
C ARG A 367 -11.90 -5.37 -15.82
N LEU A 368 -11.49 -6.59 -15.48
CA LEU A 368 -10.19 -6.86 -14.86
C LEU A 368 -9.02 -6.51 -15.78
N SER A 369 -9.17 -6.72 -17.08
CA SER A 369 -8.15 -6.38 -18.07
C SER A 369 -8.00 -4.87 -18.22
N ASP A 370 -9.10 -4.13 -18.26
CA ASP A 370 -9.08 -2.67 -18.30
C ASP A 370 -8.44 -2.10 -17.02
N GLY A 371 -8.83 -2.62 -15.84
CA GLY A 371 -8.25 -2.23 -14.55
C GLY A 371 -6.74 -2.49 -14.47
N LEU A 372 -6.26 -3.60 -15.04
CA LEU A 372 -4.83 -3.89 -15.13
C LEU A 372 -4.08 -2.86 -15.99
N VAL A 373 -4.65 -2.43 -17.13
CA VAL A 373 -4.03 -1.41 -17.98
C VAL A 373 -3.86 -0.09 -17.22
N TYR A 374 -4.89 0.36 -16.51
CA TYR A 374 -4.81 1.59 -15.71
C TYR A 374 -3.78 1.49 -14.57
N LEU A 375 -3.78 0.38 -13.81
CA LEU A 375 -2.83 0.22 -12.71
C LEU A 375 -1.39 0.06 -13.18
N GLU A 376 -1.16 -0.56 -14.34
CA GLU A 376 0.17 -0.65 -14.95
C GLU A 376 0.67 0.73 -15.39
N ALA A 377 -0.21 1.55 -15.99
CA ALA A 377 0.10 2.93 -16.32
C ALA A 377 0.41 3.77 -15.08
N ASP A 378 -0.39 3.65 -14.01
CA ASP A 378 -0.16 4.34 -12.73
C ASP A 378 1.17 3.93 -12.09
N ARG A 379 1.51 2.63 -12.14
CA ARG A 379 2.79 2.13 -11.63
C ARG A 379 3.96 2.69 -12.43
N GLU A 380 3.83 2.81 -13.74
CA GLU A 380 4.88 3.37 -14.59
C GLU A 380 5.07 4.86 -14.31
N ARG A 381 3.99 5.64 -14.24
CA ARG A 381 4.05 7.06 -13.83
C ARG A 381 4.70 7.23 -12.46
N ALA A 382 4.38 6.37 -11.49
CA ALA A 382 4.99 6.40 -10.17
C ALA A 382 6.49 6.07 -10.18
N ARG A 383 6.94 5.17 -11.07
CA ARG A 383 8.37 4.85 -11.25
C ARG A 383 9.14 5.97 -11.92
N ASP A 384 8.55 6.62 -12.91
CA ASP A 384 9.15 7.78 -13.57
C ASP A 384 9.31 8.93 -12.58
N ALA A 385 8.27 9.25 -11.81
CA ALA A 385 8.33 10.24 -10.75
C ALA A 385 9.36 9.88 -9.66
N LEU A 386 9.46 8.61 -9.27
CA LEU A 386 10.46 8.15 -8.30
C LEU A 386 11.90 8.35 -8.82
N THR A 387 12.12 8.09 -10.10
CA THR A 387 13.42 8.26 -10.75
C THR A 387 13.80 9.75 -10.78
N ALA A 388 12.88 10.61 -11.22
CA ALA A 388 13.08 12.06 -11.22
C ALA A 388 13.34 12.62 -9.81
N LEU A 389 12.55 12.21 -8.82
CA LEU A 389 12.75 12.61 -7.41
C LEU A 389 14.10 12.18 -6.86
N THR A 390 14.58 11.00 -7.25
CA THR A 390 15.88 10.51 -6.77
C THR A 390 17.02 11.38 -7.29
N VAL A 391 16.99 11.72 -8.59
CA VAL A 391 17.96 12.63 -9.21
C VAL A 391 17.91 14.02 -8.55
N GLU A 392 16.72 14.60 -8.36
CA GLU A 392 16.59 15.93 -7.75
C GLU A 392 16.97 15.96 -6.26
N ALA A 393 16.66 14.91 -5.51
CA ALA A 393 17.09 14.79 -4.12
C ALA A 393 18.62 14.71 -4.01
N GLU A 394 19.28 13.97 -4.90
CA GLU A 394 20.74 13.90 -4.97
C GLU A 394 21.35 15.26 -5.33
N HIS A 395 20.79 15.96 -6.33
CA HIS A 395 21.21 17.32 -6.67
C HIS A 395 21.03 18.31 -5.51
N ALA A 396 19.92 18.22 -4.77
CA ALA A 396 19.67 19.07 -3.60
C ALA A 396 20.69 18.79 -2.47
N LEU A 397 20.99 17.51 -2.22
CA LEU A 397 22.00 17.10 -1.24
C LEU A 397 23.41 17.54 -1.64
N GLN A 398 23.76 17.44 -2.92
CA GLN A 398 25.05 17.88 -3.43
C GLN A 398 25.22 19.39 -3.31
N ARG A 399 24.21 20.18 -3.70
CA ARG A 399 24.20 21.64 -3.49
C ARG A 399 24.40 22.00 -2.01
N ARG A 400 23.73 21.29 -1.10
CA ARG A 400 23.90 21.52 0.36
C ARG A 400 25.32 21.20 0.84
N ARG A 401 25.91 20.11 0.36
CA ARG A 401 27.30 19.75 0.69
C ARG A 401 28.28 20.82 0.21
N GLU A 402 28.11 21.34 -1.00
CA GLU A 402 28.97 22.40 -1.54
C GLU A 402 28.86 23.69 -0.71
N VAL A 403 27.65 24.09 -0.31
CA VAL A 403 27.46 25.27 0.55
C VAL A 403 28.12 25.07 1.93
N THR A 404 27.94 23.89 2.54
CA THR A 404 28.54 23.56 3.84
C THR A 404 30.07 23.56 3.74
N GLN A 405 30.64 22.94 2.69
CA GLN A 405 32.07 22.94 2.43
C GLN A 405 32.64 24.35 2.22
N ARG A 406 31.92 25.23 1.51
CA ARG A 406 32.33 26.64 1.37
C ARG A 406 32.32 27.37 2.70
N GLN A 407 31.33 27.12 3.56
CA GLN A 407 31.26 27.71 4.90
C GLN A 407 32.39 27.20 5.81
N GLU A 408 32.69 25.90 5.77
CA GLU A 408 33.80 25.30 6.50
C GLU A 408 35.15 25.86 6.04
N ALA A 409 35.37 25.96 4.71
CA ALA A 409 36.58 26.55 4.16
C ALA A 409 36.74 28.02 4.59
N ALA A 410 35.66 28.80 4.59
CA ALA A 410 35.67 30.17 5.07
C ALA A 410 35.93 30.26 6.59
N ALA A 411 35.40 29.34 7.39
CA ALA A 411 35.65 29.26 8.83
C ALA A 411 37.10 28.86 9.15
N GLN A 412 37.66 27.87 8.44
CA GLN A 412 39.06 27.47 8.54
C GLN A 412 40.00 28.62 8.16
N GLN A 413 39.65 29.40 7.13
CA GLN A 413 40.42 30.58 6.75
C GLN A 413 40.37 31.68 7.84
N ARG A 414 39.28 31.82 8.58
CA ARG A 414 39.21 32.73 9.73
C ARG A 414 40.06 32.22 10.90
N GLN A 415 40.02 30.93 11.19
CA GLN A 415 40.83 30.32 12.26
C GLN A 415 42.33 30.38 11.97
N SER A 416 42.76 30.14 10.72
CA SER A 416 44.18 30.26 10.34
C SER A 416 44.70 31.69 10.54
N LYS A 417 43.89 32.70 10.20
CA LYS A 417 44.21 34.12 10.46
C LYS A 417 44.35 34.42 11.95
N VAL A 418 43.48 33.88 12.80
CA VAL A 418 43.56 34.07 14.26
C VAL A 418 44.81 33.38 14.84
N ASN A 419 45.11 32.15 14.42
CA ASN A 419 46.30 31.42 14.89
C ASN A 419 47.61 32.13 14.51
N LEU A 420 47.68 32.72 13.31
CA LEU A 420 48.82 33.54 12.88
C LEU A 420 48.98 34.78 13.78
N LEU A 421 47.88 35.46 14.11
CA LEU A 421 47.89 36.66 14.95
C LEU A 421 48.35 36.33 16.39
N GLN A 422 47.88 35.21 16.95
CA GLN A 422 48.29 34.74 18.26
C GLN A 422 49.78 34.37 18.30
N SER A 423 50.28 33.68 17.26
CA SER A 423 51.70 33.29 17.17
C SER A 423 52.62 34.52 17.05
N ALA A 424 52.22 35.52 16.25
CA ALA A 424 52.96 36.77 16.12
C ALA A 424 53.00 37.56 17.43
N PHE A 425 51.88 37.63 18.15
CA PHE A 425 51.81 38.28 19.47
C PHE A 425 52.70 37.59 20.50
N LEU A 426 52.66 36.25 20.58
CA LEU A 426 53.49 35.48 21.51
C LEU A 426 54.99 35.67 21.22
N GLY A 427 55.38 35.66 19.94
CA GLY A 427 56.76 35.93 19.50
C GLY A 427 57.25 37.32 19.91
N ALA A 428 56.41 38.35 19.78
CA ALA A 428 56.74 39.71 20.19
C ALA A 428 56.95 39.82 21.72
N VAL A 429 56.08 39.19 22.52
CA VAL A 429 56.21 39.18 23.99
C VAL A 429 57.47 38.44 24.43
N LEU A 430 57.76 37.29 23.83
CA LEU A 430 58.98 36.52 24.11
C LEU A 430 60.24 37.30 23.74
N MET A 431 60.24 38.03 22.62
CA MET A 431 61.36 38.87 22.21
C MET A 431 61.63 40.01 23.22
N VAL A 432 60.57 40.64 23.75
CA VAL A 432 60.70 41.67 24.80
C VAL A 432 61.26 41.07 26.10
N LEU A 433 60.75 39.91 26.51
CA LEU A 433 61.21 39.26 27.72
C LEU A 433 62.67 38.80 27.61
N ALA A 434 63.06 38.25 26.46
CA ALA A 434 64.45 37.87 26.16
C ALA A 434 65.38 39.08 26.14
N ALA A 435 64.93 40.23 25.62
CA ALA A 435 65.68 41.48 25.69
C ALA A 435 65.89 41.92 27.15
N ILE A 436 64.84 41.92 27.98
CA ILE A 436 64.95 42.25 29.42
C ILE A 436 65.94 41.32 30.11
N GLN A 437 65.89 40.02 29.83
CA GLN A 437 66.79 39.03 30.43
C GLN A 437 68.24 39.19 29.95
N SER A 438 68.48 39.52 28.67
CA SER A 438 69.86 39.73 28.18
C SER A 438 70.49 41.00 28.75
N PHE A 439 69.69 42.03 29.04
CA PHE A 439 70.16 43.27 29.66
C PHE A 439 70.39 43.18 31.17
N ALA A 440 70.12 42.02 31.80
CA ALA A 440 70.61 41.70 33.14
C ALA A 440 72.13 41.38 33.16
N TYR A 441 72.78 41.37 31.99
CA TYR A 441 74.23 41.47 31.85
C TYR A 441 74.58 42.91 31.46
N GLU A 442 75.41 43.57 32.27
CA GLU A 442 75.87 44.95 32.06
C GLU A 442 76.21 45.19 30.58
N VAL A 443 75.48 46.09 29.91
CA VAL A 443 75.83 46.49 28.54
C VAL A 443 76.99 47.47 28.65
N PRO A 444 78.23 47.09 28.28
CA PRO A 444 79.40 47.90 28.60
C PRO A 444 79.45 49.23 27.86
N PHE A 445 78.58 49.44 26.87
CA PHE A 445 78.56 50.62 26.00
C PHE A 445 77.37 51.54 26.23
N LEU A 446 76.40 51.18 27.08
CA LEU A 446 75.20 52.01 27.32
C LEU A 446 75.15 52.54 28.76
N PRO A 447 74.80 53.83 28.94
CA PRO A 447 74.56 54.38 30.26
C PRO A 447 73.43 53.62 30.97
N PRO A 448 73.55 53.30 32.28
CA PRO A 448 72.47 52.69 33.07
C PRO A 448 71.08 53.34 32.90
N PRO A 449 70.93 54.68 32.81
CA PRO A 449 69.61 55.29 32.63
C PRO A 449 68.99 55.07 31.25
N ALA A 450 69.75 54.62 30.24
CA ALA A 450 69.25 54.40 28.88
C ALA A 450 68.64 53.01 28.67
N VAL A 451 68.88 52.06 29.58
CA VAL A 451 68.41 50.66 29.47
C VAL A 451 66.87 50.56 29.40
N PRO A 452 66.08 51.26 30.23
CA PRO A 452 64.61 51.19 30.13
C PRO A 452 64.08 51.73 28.79
N ALA A 453 64.71 52.79 28.25
CA ALA A 453 64.32 53.37 26.97
C ALA A 453 64.60 52.41 25.80
N LEU A 454 65.72 51.67 25.86
CA LEU A 454 66.06 50.65 24.87
C LEU A 454 65.09 49.46 24.92
N ILE A 455 64.73 48.97 26.11
CA ILE A 455 63.73 47.91 26.28
C ILE A 455 62.37 48.35 25.72
N ALA A 456 61.94 49.58 26.05
CA ALA A 456 60.69 50.13 25.54
C ALA A 456 60.70 50.28 24.01
N LEU A 457 61.84 50.69 23.42
CA LEU A 457 62.01 50.78 21.97
C LEU A 457 61.93 49.42 21.29
N LEU A 458 62.62 48.40 21.83
CA LEU A 458 62.57 47.03 21.28
C LEU A 458 61.15 46.45 21.37
N GLY A 459 60.43 46.69 22.47
CA GLY A 459 59.03 46.28 22.59
C GLY A 459 58.10 47.00 21.63
N ALA A 460 58.25 48.33 21.47
CA ALA A 460 57.48 49.09 20.49
C ALA A 460 57.78 48.60 19.06
N LEU A 461 59.04 48.28 18.74
CA LEU A 461 59.46 47.78 17.44
C LEU A 461 58.91 46.39 17.15
N ALA A 462 58.94 45.48 18.13
CA ALA A 462 58.38 44.13 18.01
C ALA A 462 56.86 44.17 17.76
N LEU A 463 56.13 45.03 18.49
CA LEU A 463 54.70 45.24 18.28
C LEU A 463 54.41 45.86 16.90
N LEU A 464 55.20 46.84 16.47
CA LEU A 464 55.06 47.46 15.16
C LEU A 464 55.29 46.42 14.05
N LEU A 465 56.31 45.58 14.16
CA LEU A 465 56.62 44.53 13.19
C LEU A 465 55.52 43.47 13.14
N ALA A 466 55.01 43.02 14.29
CA ALA A 466 53.88 42.09 14.36
C ALA A 466 52.61 42.68 13.70
N THR A 467 52.37 43.97 13.92
CA THR A 467 51.24 44.68 13.31
C THR A 467 51.44 44.90 11.80
N LEU A 468 52.68 45.09 11.35
CA LEU A 468 53.03 45.18 9.92
C LEU A 468 52.79 43.85 9.20
N VAL A 469 53.18 42.73 9.83
CA VAL A 469 52.89 41.38 9.30
C VAL A 469 51.39 41.13 9.23
N LEU A 470 50.64 41.55 10.26
CA LEU A 470 49.18 41.48 10.24
C LEU A 470 48.58 42.32 9.11
N TRP A 471 49.08 43.54 8.90
CA TRP A 471 48.64 44.42 7.82
C TRP A 471 48.89 43.80 6.44
N LEU A 472 50.07 43.21 6.21
CA LEU A 472 50.41 42.48 4.98
C LEU A 472 49.53 41.24 4.74
N ALA A 473 49.03 40.60 5.80
CA ALA A 473 48.22 39.40 5.72
C ALA A 473 46.69 39.66 5.63
N THR A 474 46.24 40.89 5.92
CA THR A 474 44.83 41.27 5.88
C THR A 474 44.44 41.94 4.57
N PRO A 475 43.23 41.67 4.02
CA PRO A 475 42.77 42.33 2.81
C PRO A 475 42.61 43.86 2.99
N PRO A 476 42.78 44.64 1.90
CA PRO A 476 42.92 46.09 1.92
C PRO A 476 41.69 46.85 2.47
N GLU A 477 40.54 46.20 2.59
CA GLU A 477 39.30 46.83 3.05
C GLU A 477 39.27 47.12 4.57
N SER A 478 40.15 46.47 5.36
CA SER A 478 40.15 46.65 6.82
C SER A 478 41.01 47.85 7.25
N ARG A 479 40.35 48.96 7.62
CA ARG A 479 41.01 50.21 8.08
C ARG A 479 41.58 50.13 9.50
N ALA A 480 41.25 49.08 10.26
CA ALA A 480 41.67 48.90 11.66
C ALA A 480 43.19 48.68 11.84
N PRO A 481 43.86 47.74 11.14
CA PRO A 481 45.31 47.52 11.28
C PRO A 481 46.14 48.75 10.90
N ALA A 482 45.69 49.53 9.90
CA ALA A 482 46.36 50.76 9.48
C ALA A 482 46.41 51.83 10.59
N ARG A 483 45.32 52.02 11.34
CA ARG A 483 45.28 52.95 12.48
C ARG A 483 46.21 52.49 13.60
N LEU A 484 46.18 51.20 13.93
CA LEU A 484 46.99 50.62 14.99
C LEU A 484 48.49 50.66 14.64
N GLY A 485 48.85 50.36 13.39
CA GLY A 485 50.22 50.50 12.88
C GLY A 485 50.74 51.93 12.96
N SER A 486 49.91 52.94 12.69
CA SER A 486 50.31 54.34 12.84
C SER A 486 50.62 54.70 14.30
N LEU A 487 49.79 54.26 15.26
CA LEU A 487 50.00 54.53 16.69
C LEU A 487 51.28 53.86 17.19
N LEU A 488 51.54 52.61 16.79
CA LEU A 488 52.77 51.89 17.13
C LEU A 488 54.01 52.52 16.49
N ALA A 489 53.92 53.03 15.27
CA ALA A 489 55.00 53.78 14.64
C ALA A 489 55.30 55.08 15.42
N GLY A 490 54.25 55.74 15.93
CA GLY A 490 54.40 56.83 16.89
C GLY A 490 55.11 56.37 18.16
N LEU A 491 54.71 55.24 18.74
CA LEU A 491 55.33 54.70 19.97
C LEU A 491 56.82 54.38 19.78
N VAL A 492 57.20 53.80 18.63
CA VAL A 492 58.60 53.60 18.22
C VAL A 492 59.33 54.94 18.12
N GLY A 493 58.71 55.95 17.50
CA GLY A 493 59.27 57.30 17.44
C GLY A 493 59.50 57.90 18.83
N ALA A 494 58.52 57.79 19.74
CA ALA A 494 58.60 58.30 21.11
C ALA A 494 59.74 57.65 21.91
N THR A 495 59.83 56.32 21.85
CA THR A 495 60.83 55.54 22.57
C THR A 495 62.24 55.74 21.98
N ALA A 496 62.36 55.91 20.66
CA ALA A 496 63.61 56.29 20.02
C ALA A 496 64.06 57.71 20.41
N GLY A 497 63.13 58.67 20.46
CA GLY A 497 63.41 60.04 20.93
C GLY A 497 63.80 60.08 22.41
N TRP A 498 63.15 59.27 23.25
CA TRP A 498 63.54 59.08 24.64
C TRP A 498 64.95 58.50 24.75
N LEU A 499 65.26 57.43 24.01
CA LEU A 499 66.59 56.83 24.01
C LEU A 499 67.67 57.83 23.56
N ALA A 500 67.44 58.53 22.45
CA ALA A 500 68.37 59.51 21.89
C ALA A 500 68.63 60.67 22.86
N SER A 501 67.58 61.23 23.48
CA SER A 501 67.73 62.31 24.47
C SER A 501 68.50 61.85 25.71
N THR A 502 68.24 60.62 26.18
CA THR A 502 68.93 60.06 27.34
C THR A 502 70.42 59.86 27.07
N VAL A 503 70.76 59.30 25.90
CA VAL A 503 72.16 59.10 25.48
C VAL A 503 72.88 60.43 25.27
N ALA A 504 72.25 61.39 24.58
CA ALA A 504 72.87 62.69 24.27
C ALA A 504 73.15 63.52 25.53
N VAL A 505 72.20 63.60 26.48
CA VAL A 505 72.40 64.33 27.73
C VAL A 505 73.45 63.64 28.60
N HIS A 506 73.43 62.31 28.65
CA HIS A 506 74.43 61.57 29.41
C HIS A 506 75.84 61.76 28.84
N ALA A 507 75.99 61.72 27.53
CA ALA A 507 77.28 61.99 26.87
C ALA A 507 77.78 63.42 27.13
N ALA A 508 76.88 64.40 27.20
CA ALA A 508 77.25 65.81 27.41
C ALA A 508 77.50 66.18 28.89
N THR A 509 76.81 65.54 29.84
CA THR A 509 76.76 66.00 31.24
C THR A 509 77.12 64.93 32.28
N GLY A 510 77.23 63.66 31.87
CA GLY A 510 77.38 62.51 32.76
C GLY A 510 76.17 62.20 33.65
N ARG A 511 75.07 62.96 33.54
CA ARG A 511 73.85 62.81 34.34
C ARG A 511 72.69 62.25 33.51
N ALA A 512 71.65 61.76 34.19
CA ALA A 512 70.41 61.36 33.52
C ALA A 512 69.70 62.59 32.92
N ALA A 513 69.02 62.40 31.78
CA ALA A 513 68.23 63.45 31.16
C ALA A 513 67.11 63.92 32.09
N PRO A 514 66.88 65.24 32.24
CA PRO A 514 65.72 65.75 32.95
C PRO A 514 64.44 65.23 32.30
N THR A 515 63.47 64.78 33.10
CA THR A 515 62.18 64.25 32.61
C THR A 515 61.48 65.21 31.65
N VAL A 516 61.57 66.52 31.92
CA VAL A 516 60.98 67.56 31.06
C VAL A 516 61.58 67.54 29.65
N LEU A 517 62.91 67.38 29.53
CA LEU A 517 63.60 67.31 28.25
C LEU A 517 63.24 66.02 27.49
N THR A 518 63.17 64.91 28.21
CA THR A 518 62.77 63.61 27.64
C THR A 518 61.38 63.67 27.02
N TRP A 519 60.39 64.22 27.74
CA TRP A 519 59.03 64.40 27.19
C TRP A 519 59.00 65.40 26.04
N ALA A 520 59.78 66.47 26.11
CA ALA A 520 59.90 67.46 25.04
C ALA A 520 60.46 66.89 23.74
N VAL A 521 61.27 65.83 23.79
CA VAL A 521 61.79 65.13 22.60
C VAL A 521 60.89 63.96 22.18
N ALA A 522 60.35 63.21 23.13
CA ALA A 522 59.53 62.03 22.85
C ALA A 522 58.18 62.36 22.18
N LEU A 523 57.50 63.45 22.60
CA LEU A 523 56.19 63.82 22.04
C LEU A 523 56.29 64.26 20.56
N PRO A 524 57.24 65.11 20.15
CA PRO A 524 57.45 65.41 18.73
C PRO A 524 57.87 64.17 17.93
N ALA A 525 58.74 63.32 18.49
CA ALA A 525 59.17 62.10 17.83
C ALA A 525 58.02 61.10 17.62
N PHE A 526 57.07 61.03 18.57
CA PHE A 526 55.80 60.32 18.39
C PHE A 526 55.01 60.88 17.22
N GLY A 527 54.81 62.20 17.19
CA GLY A 527 54.09 62.88 16.13
C GLY A 527 54.70 62.63 14.74
N CYS A 528 56.03 62.68 14.64
CA CYS A 528 56.77 62.40 13.40
C CYS A 528 56.60 60.95 12.95
N GLY A 529 56.79 59.97 13.86
CA GLY A 529 56.61 58.55 13.54
C GLY A 529 55.18 58.23 13.10
N TRP A 530 54.19 58.79 13.80
CA TRP A 530 52.78 58.66 13.48
C TRP A 530 52.44 59.27 12.10
N LEU A 531 52.89 60.49 11.83
CA LEU A 531 52.64 61.19 10.57
C LEU A 531 53.35 60.53 9.37
N ALA A 532 54.59 60.08 9.55
CA ALA A 532 55.35 59.40 8.51
C ALA A 532 54.65 58.12 8.06
N MET A 533 54.22 57.29 9.01
CA MET A 533 53.48 56.06 8.71
C MET A 533 52.12 56.37 8.07
N ARG A 534 51.40 57.38 8.57
CA ARG A 534 50.10 57.78 8.03
C ARG A 534 50.19 58.36 6.61
N ARG A 535 51.28 59.05 6.26
CA ARG A 535 51.55 59.51 4.89
C ARG A 535 51.83 58.33 3.96
N ARG A 536 52.63 57.36 4.42
CA ARG A 536 52.96 56.17 3.62
C ARG A 536 51.70 55.34 3.31
N LEU A 537 50.87 55.10 4.32
CA LEU A 537 49.59 54.39 4.16
C LEU A 537 48.62 55.11 3.20
N ARG A 538 48.64 56.45 3.15
CA ARG A 538 47.81 57.23 2.20
C ARG A 538 48.35 57.23 0.77
N ALA A 539 49.66 57.05 0.59
CA ALA A 539 50.27 57.00 -0.74
C ALA A 539 49.95 55.69 -1.45
N ASP A 540 49.82 54.58 -0.70
CA ASP A 540 49.45 53.27 -1.22
C ASP A 540 47.94 53.15 -1.54
N ASP A 541 47.09 54.04 -0.98
CA ASP A 541 45.64 54.11 -1.24
C ASP A 541 45.28 54.93 -2.50
N ALA A 542 46.25 55.58 -3.15
CA ALA A 542 45.98 56.32 -4.39
C ALA A 542 45.83 55.31 -5.54
N PRO A 543 44.69 55.30 -6.28
CA PRO A 543 44.52 54.40 -7.41
C PRO A 543 45.57 54.72 -8.48
N GLY A 544 46.43 53.73 -8.76
CA GLY A 544 47.35 53.73 -9.89
C GLY A 544 46.66 53.35 -11.20
#